data_AF-A0A497FQH7-F1
#
_entry.id   AF-A0A497FQH7-F1
#
_cell.length_a   1.000
_cell.length_b   1.000
_cell.length_c   1.000
_cell.angle_alpha   90.00
_cell.angle_beta   90.00
_cell.angle_gamma   90.00
#
_symmetry.space_group_name_H-M   'P 1'
#
loop_
_entity.id
_entity.type
_entity.pdbx_description
1 polymer ?
#
loop_
_entity_poly.entity_id
_entity_poly.type
_entity_poly.pdbx_seq_one_letter_code
_entity_poly.pdbx_strand_id
1 'polypeptide(L)'
;MYTILVRAKKDADAVKAMLKVFYSNWDISVKTLRGVRSLDMFYEKLLENIDRDRFNVILVGREDVDKIKLESSLPLNVCFSLVPKEKIRNARLPTIRDAFERGRAKFRNTVYWKDAYIFSRSKGVKLKLDPLPAYDNFMIFGEKGVKMLSKFLGKLKGTILLVRKLGGEHEVYSGPDLIGKLKIPDFGEVSGDVIKRQEVSVHIDDVIRANRHVLKLFEKISLNILTSLKDKYDTVIVPWSGGRDSTA
;
A
#
# COMPACT_ATOMS: atom_id res chain seq x y z
N MET A 1 8.27 -12.37 3.95
CA MET A 1 7.78 -11.09 3.42
C MET A 1 6.80 -10.40 4.36
N TYR A 2 5.72 -11.06 4.79
CA TYR A 2 4.71 -10.44 5.67
C TYR A 2 4.65 -11.07 7.06
N THR A 3 4.17 -10.28 8.03
CA THR A 3 3.70 -10.75 9.33
C THR A 3 2.25 -10.30 9.50
N ILE A 4 1.34 -11.26 9.70
CA ILE A 4 -0.05 -10.96 10.04
C ILE A 4 -0.18 -11.01 11.56
N LEU A 5 -0.62 -9.91 12.16
CA LEU A 5 -0.93 -9.85 13.59
C LEU A 5 -2.45 -9.83 13.79
N VAL A 6 -2.91 -10.64 14.73
CA VAL A 6 -4.32 -10.70 15.14
C VAL A 6 -4.44 -10.70 16.64
N ARG A 7 -5.61 -10.32 17.15
CA ARG A 7 -5.84 -10.21 18.59
C ARG A 7 -5.74 -11.55 19.32
N ALA A 8 -6.48 -12.56 18.88
CA ALA A 8 -6.64 -13.82 19.62
C ALA A 8 -6.21 -15.07 18.83
N LYS A 9 -5.93 -16.17 19.55
CA LYS A 9 -5.54 -17.47 18.95
C LYS A 9 -6.56 -17.98 17.92
N LYS A 10 -7.85 -17.94 18.23
CA LYS A 10 -8.91 -18.41 17.30
C LYS A 10 -8.95 -17.60 15.99
N ASP A 11 -8.61 -16.32 16.03
CA ASP A 11 -8.49 -15.51 14.82
C ASP A 11 -7.25 -15.90 14.02
N ALA A 12 -6.14 -16.21 14.70
CA ALA A 12 -4.92 -16.70 14.03
C ALA A 12 -5.15 -18.05 13.36
N ASP A 13 -5.93 -18.94 13.98
CA ASP A 13 -6.26 -20.23 13.37
C ASP A 13 -7.07 -20.04 12.07
N ALA A 14 -8.03 -19.10 12.06
CA ALA A 14 -8.78 -18.74 10.85
C ALA A 14 -7.88 -18.11 9.76
N VAL A 15 -6.94 -17.25 10.15
CA VAL A 15 -5.95 -16.67 9.22
C VAL A 15 -5.02 -17.76 8.66
N LYS A 16 -4.52 -18.68 9.48
CA LYS A 16 -3.69 -19.80 9.04
C LYS A 16 -4.44 -20.71 8.06
N ALA A 17 -5.72 -20.97 8.31
CA ALA A 17 -6.57 -21.70 7.37
C ALA A 17 -6.69 -20.97 6.02
N MET A 18 -6.88 -19.65 6.05
CA MET A 18 -6.89 -18.81 4.85
C MET A 18 -5.55 -18.88 4.10
N LEU A 19 -4.42 -18.77 4.81
CA LEU A 19 -3.08 -18.85 4.22
C LEU A 19 -2.82 -20.21 3.55
N LYS A 20 -3.27 -21.32 4.17
CA LYS A 20 -3.12 -22.66 3.58
C LYS A 20 -3.82 -22.79 2.22
N VAL A 21 -4.96 -22.09 2.04
CA VAL A 21 -5.75 -22.16 0.80
C VAL A 21 -5.21 -21.21 -0.27
N PHE A 22 -4.84 -19.98 0.09
CA PHE A 22 -4.54 -18.93 -0.89
C PHE A 22 -3.06 -18.56 -1.02
N TYR A 23 -2.20 -18.95 -0.05
CA TYR A 23 -0.82 -18.49 0.06
C TYR A 23 0.13 -19.57 0.62
N SER A 24 -0.09 -20.85 0.29
CA SER A 24 0.60 -22.00 0.90
C SER A 24 2.13 -21.93 0.85
N ASN A 25 2.69 -21.31 -0.19
CA ASN A 25 4.14 -21.20 -0.42
C ASN A 25 4.70 -19.79 -0.18
N TRP A 26 3.90 -18.89 0.39
CA TRP A 26 4.35 -17.54 0.66
C TRP A 26 4.99 -17.44 2.03
N ASP A 27 6.09 -16.69 2.13
CA ASP A 27 6.72 -16.38 3.41
C ASP A 27 5.86 -15.35 4.19
N ILE A 28 4.87 -15.86 4.94
CA ILE A 28 3.93 -15.12 5.78
C ILE A 28 3.87 -15.75 7.17
N SER A 29 4.26 -14.99 8.20
CA SER A 29 4.17 -15.43 9.60
C SER A 29 2.88 -14.91 10.25
N VAL A 30 2.22 -15.72 11.09
CA VAL A 30 1.04 -15.26 11.86
C VAL A 30 1.40 -15.17 13.35
N LYS A 31 1.24 -13.97 13.94
CA LYS A 31 1.46 -13.72 15.38
C LYS A 31 0.14 -13.32 16.06
N THR A 32 0.06 -13.55 17.36
CA THR A 32 -1.11 -13.22 18.18
C THR A 32 -0.76 -12.22 19.26
N LEU A 33 -1.67 -11.29 19.56
CA LEU A 33 -1.57 -10.35 20.68
C LEU A 33 -2.13 -10.94 21.99
N ARG A 34 -2.21 -12.28 22.09
CA ARG A 34 -2.64 -13.03 23.28
C ARG A 34 -4.02 -12.64 23.85
N GLY A 35 -4.91 -12.12 23.02
CA GLY A 35 -6.31 -11.86 23.39
C GLY A 35 -6.54 -10.57 24.20
N VAL A 36 -5.56 -9.67 24.26
CA VAL A 36 -5.67 -8.38 24.97
C VAL A 36 -6.89 -7.57 24.50
N ARG A 37 -7.57 -6.91 25.44
CA ARG A 37 -8.82 -6.17 25.17
C ARG A 37 -8.67 -4.66 25.30
N SER A 38 -7.91 -4.19 26.28
CA SER A 38 -7.66 -2.76 26.50
C SER A 38 -6.77 -2.21 25.39
N LEU A 39 -6.99 -0.94 25.05
CA LEU A 39 -6.27 -0.27 23.97
C LEU A 39 -4.77 -0.17 24.26
N ASP A 40 -4.41 0.15 25.50
CA ASP A 40 -3.01 0.36 25.90
C ASP A 40 -2.22 -0.94 25.85
N MET A 41 -2.75 -2.03 26.43
CA MET A 41 -2.11 -3.34 26.32
C MET A 41 -2.05 -3.85 24.88
N PHE A 42 -3.04 -3.51 24.05
CA PHE A 42 -3.00 -3.84 22.63
C PHE A 42 -1.87 -3.12 21.91
N TYR A 43 -1.65 -1.84 22.22
CA TYR A 43 -0.53 -1.07 21.68
C TYR A 43 0.82 -1.63 22.12
N GLU A 44 1.01 -1.92 23.40
CA GLU A 44 2.24 -2.54 23.92
C GLU A 44 2.52 -3.89 23.25
N LYS A 45 1.52 -4.78 23.20
CA LYS A 45 1.67 -6.08 22.55
C LYS A 45 1.91 -5.96 21.05
N LEU A 46 1.38 -4.95 20.38
CA LEU A 46 1.74 -4.67 19.00
C LEU A 46 3.23 -4.35 18.87
N LEU A 47 3.75 -3.41 19.67
CA LEU A 47 5.15 -3.02 19.63
C LEU A 47 6.11 -4.18 19.89
N GLU A 48 5.78 -5.08 20.83
CA GLU A 48 6.55 -6.30 21.11
C GLU A 48 6.59 -7.28 19.92
N ASN A 49 5.54 -7.34 19.10
CA ASN A 49 5.37 -8.37 18.08
C ASN A 49 5.61 -7.89 16.65
N ILE A 50 5.68 -6.57 16.43
CA ILE A 50 6.02 -5.97 15.13
C ILE A 50 7.38 -6.49 14.69
N ASP A 51 7.41 -7.07 13.50
CA ASP A 51 8.63 -7.47 12.85
C ASP A 51 9.20 -6.29 12.06
N ARG A 52 10.35 -5.76 12.49
CA ARG A 52 10.96 -4.56 11.86
C ARG A 52 11.52 -4.84 10.46
N ASP A 53 11.68 -6.10 10.10
CA ASP A 53 12.30 -6.54 8.86
C ASP A 53 11.28 -7.08 7.86
N ARG A 54 9.98 -6.97 8.17
CA ARG A 54 8.86 -7.44 7.35
C ARG A 54 7.76 -6.39 7.28
N PHE A 55 6.84 -6.58 6.35
CA PHE A 55 5.60 -5.81 6.31
C PHE A 55 4.56 -6.42 7.26
N ASN A 56 3.98 -5.62 8.15
CA ASN A 56 3.07 -6.07 9.20
C ASN A 56 1.63 -5.65 8.89
N VAL A 57 0.76 -6.63 8.68
CA VAL A 57 -0.68 -6.40 8.47
C VAL A 57 -1.44 -6.82 9.72
N ILE A 58 -2.11 -5.87 10.36
CA ILE A 58 -2.87 -6.09 11.59
C ILE A 58 -4.32 -6.26 11.15
N LEU A 59 -4.83 -7.48 11.21
CA LEU A 59 -6.22 -7.74 10.92
C LEU A 59 -7.04 -7.51 12.19
N VAL A 60 -8.14 -6.77 12.05
CA VAL A 60 -9.10 -6.49 13.13
C VAL A 60 -10.52 -6.76 12.68
N GLY A 61 -11.36 -7.25 13.58
CA GLY A 61 -12.81 -7.30 13.39
C GLY A 61 -13.47 -5.97 13.77
N ARG A 62 -14.79 -5.87 13.59
CA ARG A 62 -15.55 -4.67 13.99
C ARG A 62 -15.48 -4.39 15.48
N GLU A 63 -15.38 -5.43 16.31
CA GLU A 63 -15.24 -5.27 17.78
C GLU A 63 -13.96 -4.53 18.19
N ASP A 64 -12.97 -4.47 17.30
CA ASP A 64 -11.64 -3.89 17.51
C ASP A 64 -11.38 -2.69 16.58
N VAL A 65 -12.42 -2.12 15.98
CA VAL A 65 -12.30 -1.03 14.99
C VAL A 65 -11.68 0.23 15.60
N ASP A 66 -11.93 0.47 16.88
CA ASP A 66 -11.39 1.60 17.64
C ASP A 66 -9.85 1.59 17.68
N LYS A 67 -9.24 0.40 17.58
CA LYS A 67 -7.78 0.21 17.64
C LYS A 67 -7.06 0.65 16.37
N ILE A 68 -7.79 0.81 15.25
CA ILE A 68 -7.23 1.29 13.98
C ILE A 68 -6.62 2.70 14.16
N LYS A 69 -7.12 3.51 15.10
CA LYS A 69 -6.57 4.84 15.39
C LYS A 69 -5.10 4.82 15.83
N LEU A 70 -4.62 3.69 16.34
CA LEU A 70 -3.22 3.48 16.72
C LEU A 70 -2.28 3.46 15.50
N GLU A 71 -2.80 3.25 14.28
CA GLU A 71 -1.98 3.16 13.08
C GLU A 71 -1.04 4.37 12.96
N SER A 72 -1.52 5.59 13.24
CA SER A 72 -0.76 6.84 13.13
C SER A 72 0.51 6.90 13.99
N SER A 73 0.58 6.17 15.11
CA SER A 73 1.74 6.13 16.00
C SER A 73 2.67 4.94 15.77
N LEU A 74 2.35 4.07 14.81
CA LEU A 74 3.14 2.87 14.49
C LEU A 74 4.09 3.09 13.31
N PRO A 75 5.20 2.31 13.24
CA PRO A 75 6.14 2.33 12.12
C PRO A 75 5.49 2.16 10.74
N LEU A 76 6.11 2.71 9.69
CA LEU A 76 5.55 2.76 8.34
C LEU A 76 5.36 1.38 7.67
N ASN A 77 6.08 0.35 8.14
CA ASN A 77 5.91 -1.03 7.70
C ASN A 77 4.72 -1.72 8.42
N VAL A 78 3.87 -0.97 9.12
CA VAL A 78 2.68 -1.46 9.81
C VAL A 78 1.43 -0.83 9.21
N CYS A 79 0.42 -1.65 8.93
CA CYS A 79 -0.91 -1.19 8.56
C CYS A 79 -2.01 -2.02 9.23
N PHE A 80 -3.17 -1.40 9.46
CA PHE A 80 -4.38 -2.10 9.88
C PHE A 80 -5.26 -2.46 8.69
N SER A 81 -5.99 -3.56 8.76
CA SER A 81 -7.05 -3.87 7.79
C SER A 81 -8.26 -4.49 8.48
N LEU A 82 -9.44 -3.93 8.15
CA LEU A 82 -10.70 -4.35 8.74
C LEU A 82 -11.26 -5.57 7.99
N VAL A 83 -11.57 -6.61 8.77
CA VAL A 83 -12.42 -7.72 8.35
C VAL A 83 -13.87 -7.32 8.64
N PRO A 84 -14.79 -7.35 7.65
CA PRO A 84 -16.16 -6.83 7.81
C PRO A 84 -17.08 -7.80 8.57
N LYS A 85 -16.61 -8.30 9.72
CA LYS A 85 -17.31 -9.17 10.66
C LYS A 85 -16.92 -8.78 12.08
N GLU A 86 -17.75 -9.14 13.05
CA GLU A 86 -17.50 -8.81 14.46
C GLU A 86 -16.13 -9.30 14.92
N LYS A 87 -15.83 -10.56 14.62
CA LYS A 87 -14.55 -11.22 14.87
C LYS A 87 -14.00 -11.80 13.58
N ILE A 88 -12.68 -11.88 13.45
CA ILE A 88 -12.03 -12.39 12.23
C ILE A 88 -12.42 -13.85 11.98
N ARG A 89 -12.44 -14.66 13.05
CA ARG A 89 -12.86 -16.08 13.00
C ARG A 89 -14.30 -16.31 12.49
N ASN A 90 -15.15 -15.28 12.47
CA ASN A 90 -16.53 -15.38 11.97
C ASN A 90 -16.61 -15.12 10.45
N ALA A 91 -15.52 -14.71 9.81
CA ALA A 91 -15.47 -14.44 8.38
C ALA A 91 -15.14 -15.72 7.59
N ARG A 92 -15.70 -15.83 6.39
CA ARG A 92 -15.31 -16.86 5.43
C ARG A 92 -13.87 -16.61 4.96
N LEU A 93 -13.14 -17.66 4.57
CA LEU A 93 -11.74 -17.54 4.15
C LEU A 93 -11.51 -16.49 3.03
N PRO A 94 -12.35 -16.38 1.97
CA PRO A 94 -12.19 -15.32 0.97
C PRO A 94 -12.33 -13.92 1.56
N THR A 95 -13.21 -13.72 2.53
CA THR A 95 -13.37 -12.42 3.20
C THR A 95 -12.13 -12.02 4.01
N ILE A 96 -11.49 -12.98 4.67
CA ILE A 96 -10.22 -12.78 5.37
C ILE A 96 -9.10 -12.46 4.36
N ARG A 97 -9.05 -13.21 3.25
CA ARG A 97 -8.12 -12.97 2.13
C ARG A 97 -8.26 -11.54 1.60
N ASP A 98 -9.48 -11.10 1.29
CA ASP A 98 -9.72 -9.76 0.75
C ASP A 98 -9.31 -8.65 1.73
N ALA A 99 -9.50 -8.87 3.04
CA ALA A 99 -9.00 -7.95 4.05
C ALA A 99 -7.47 -7.92 4.11
N PHE A 100 -6.81 -9.09 4.02
CA PHE A 100 -5.36 -9.17 3.95
C PHE A 100 -4.81 -8.47 2.70
N GLU A 101 -5.39 -8.70 1.52
CA GLU A 101 -5.02 -8.04 0.28
C GLU A 101 -5.21 -6.52 0.33
N ARG A 102 -6.32 -6.02 0.91
CA ARG A 102 -6.48 -4.59 1.19
C ARG A 102 -5.38 -4.04 2.09
N GLY A 103 -4.98 -4.80 3.12
CA GLY A 103 -3.84 -4.44 3.98
C GLY A 103 -2.54 -4.32 3.18
N ARG A 104 -2.23 -5.33 2.35
CA ARG A 104 -1.06 -5.29 1.46
C ARG A 104 -1.10 -4.11 0.50
N ALA A 105 -2.27 -3.82 -0.08
CA ALA A 105 -2.48 -2.70 -0.98
C ALA A 105 -2.20 -1.35 -0.31
N LYS A 106 -2.50 -1.18 0.99
CA LYS A 106 -2.20 0.07 1.71
C LYS A 106 -0.73 0.46 1.68
N PHE A 107 0.21 -0.50 1.71
CA PHE A 107 1.64 -0.19 1.62
C PHE A 107 2.04 0.43 0.29
N ARG A 108 1.32 0.13 -0.79
CA ARG A 108 1.58 0.64 -2.15
C ARG A 108 0.74 1.87 -2.49
N ASN A 109 -0.49 1.90 -1.97
CA ASN A 109 -1.52 2.81 -2.46
C ASN A 109 -1.80 3.99 -1.52
N THR A 110 -1.18 4.02 -0.33
CA THR A 110 -1.32 5.16 0.58
C THR A 110 -0.45 6.33 0.11
N VAL A 111 -1.08 7.46 -0.19
CA VAL A 111 -0.40 8.70 -0.58
C VAL A 111 -0.84 9.84 0.34
N TYR A 112 0.14 10.56 0.86
CA TYR A 112 -0.04 11.80 1.59
C TYR A 112 0.56 12.96 0.81
N TRP A 113 0.03 14.15 1.03
CA TRP A 113 0.53 15.41 0.52
C TRP A 113 0.99 16.30 1.66
N LYS A 114 2.25 16.72 1.59
CA LYS A 114 2.84 17.76 2.44
C LYS A 114 3.96 18.43 1.66
N ASP A 115 3.62 19.46 0.89
CA ASP A 115 4.49 20.19 -0.05
C ASP A 115 5.03 19.33 -1.22
N ALA A 116 5.08 18.01 -1.04
CA ALA A 116 5.33 16.98 -2.03
C ALA A 116 4.50 15.72 -1.74
N TYR A 117 4.42 14.83 -2.72
CA TYR A 117 3.83 13.51 -2.55
C TYR A 117 4.68 12.62 -1.66
N ILE A 118 4.05 11.91 -0.73
CA ILE A 118 4.68 10.94 0.17
C ILE A 118 3.93 9.62 0.03
N PHE A 119 4.58 8.58 -0.48
CA PHE A 119 4.02 7.24 -0.75
C PHE A 119 4.00 6.37 0.52
N SER A 120 3.56 6.95 1.62
CA SER A 120 3.34 6.28 2.89
C SER A 120 2.49 7.17 3.79
N ARG A 121 2.22 6.68 5.01
CA ARG A 121 1.61 7.49 6.06
C ARG A 121 2.57 8.62 6.44
N SER A 122 2.06 9.84 6.55
CA SER A 122 2.85 11.01 6.94
C SER A 122 1.98 12.06 7.64
N LYS A 123 2.61 13.15 8.07
CA LYS A 123 1.88 14.38 8.42
C LYS A 123 1.41 15.06 7.14
N GLY A 124 0.27 15.76 7.18
CA GLY A 124 -0.31 16.46 6.02
C GLY A 124 -1.65 15.85 5.58
N VAL A 125 -2.02 16.07 4.32
CA VAL A 125 -3.32 15.67 3.78
C VAL A 125 -3.22 14.26 3.19
N LYS A 126 -4.01 13.32 3.69
CA LYS A 126 -4.16 12.00 3.07
C LYS A 126 -5.00 12.14 1.80
N LEU A 127 -4.48 11.70 0.65
CA LEU A 127 -5.28 11.63 -0.58
C LEU A 127 -6.37 10.57 -0.42
N LYS A 128 -7.57 10.86 -0.93
CA LYS A 128 -8.76 10.00 -0.84
C LYS A 128 -8.70 8.86 -1.86
N LEU A 129 -7.70 8.01 -1.73
CA LEU A 129 -7.50 6.84 -2.59
C LEU A 129 -8.00 5.58 -1.87
N ASP A 130 -8.79 4.77 -2.55
CA ASP A 130 -9.18 3.47 -2.03
C ASP A 130 -7.97 2.51 -2.08
N PRO A 131 -7.65 1.80 -0.98
CA PRO A 131 -6.56 0.84 -0.96
C PRO A 131 -7.00 -0.50 -1.57
N LEU A 132 -7.45 -0.47 -2.82
CA LEU A 132 -7.80 -1.68 -3.56
C LEU A 132 -6.54 -2.31 -4.15
N PRO A 133 -6.40 -3.65 -4.10
CA PRO A 133 -5.23 -4.34 -4.65
C PRO A 133 -4.99 -4.09 -6.14
N ALA A 134 -6.06 -3.84 -6.90
CA ALA A 134 -6.04 -3.57 -8.33
C ALA A 134 -5.66 -2.12 -8.68
N TYR A 135 -5.54 -1.23 -7.70
CA TYR A 135 -5.12 0.14 -7.93
C TYR A 135 -3.61 0.25 -7.84
N ASP A 136 -3.03 1.17 -8.60
CA ASP A 136 -1.60 1.48 -8.56
C ASP A 136 -1.35 2.97 -8.78
N ASN A 137 -0.29 3.47 -8.15
CA ASN A 137 0.14 4.85 -8.26
C ASN A 137 1.32 4.98 -9.23
N PHE A 138 1.24 5.96 -10.12
CA PHE A 138 2.29 6.30 -11.08
C PHE A 138 2.61 7.79 -10.98
N MET A 139 3.88 8.13 -11.07
CA MET A 139 4.29 9.52 -11.22
C MET A 139 4.69 9.78 -12.65
N ILE A 140 4.11 10.82 -13.24
CA ILE A 140 4.57 11.38 -14.50
C ILE A 140 5.36 12.63 -14.20
N PHE A 141 6.62 12.62 -14.64
CA PHE A 141 7.55 13.73 -14.52
C PHE A 141 8.33 13.87 -15.83
N GLY A 142 9.00 15.02 -15.98
CA GLY A 142 9.72 15.36 -17.20
C GLY A 142 8.80 15.86 -18.32
N GLU A 143 9.38 16.62 -19.25
CA GLU A 143 8.62 17.39 -20.24
C GLU A 143 7.77 16.51 -21.16
N LYS A 144 8.31 15.38 -21.63
CA LYS A 144 7.60 14.49 -22.58
C LYS A 144 6.31 13.91 -21.97
N GLY A 145 6.40 13.37 -20.76
CA GLY A 145 5.26 12.77 -20.07
C GLY A 145 4.18 13.80 -19.73
N VAL A 146 4.60 14.95 -19.19
CA VAL A 146 3.67 16.04 -18.84
C VAL A 146 3.01 16.64 -20.10
N LYS A 147 3.77 16.82 -21.18
CA LYS A 147 3.23 17.31 -22.47
C LYS A 147 2.24 16.33 -23.07
N MET A 148 2.47 15.02 -22.93
CA MET A 148 1.53 13.99 -23.37
C MET A 148 0.21 14.08 -22.60
N LEU A 149 0.24 14.15 -21.26
CA LEU A 149 -0.96 14.32 -20.44
C LEU A 149 -1.70 15.63 -20.75
N SER A 150 -0.94 16.69 -21.04
CA SER A 150 -1.50 18.00 -21.33
C SER A 150 -2.40 18.03 -22.57
N LYS A 151 -2.23 17.09 -23.50
CA LYS A 151 -3.12 16.93 -24.68
C LYS A 151 -4.56 16.64 -24.30
N PHE A 152 -4.78 16.03 -23.14
CA PHE A 152 -6.09 15.57 -22.68
C PHE A 152 -6.63 16.41 -21.53
N LEU A 153 -5.76 17.03 -20.74
CA LEU A 153 -6.13 17.71 -19.49
C LEU A 153 -5.79 19.20 -19.45
N GLY A 154 -5.35 19.77 -20.57
CA GLY A 154 -4.90 21.16 -20.66
C GLY A 154 -3.48 21.37 -20.13
N LYS A 155 -3.10 22.62 -19.86
CA LYS A 155 -1.72 22.96 -19.50
C LYS A 155 -1.33 22.39 -18.13
N LEU A 156 -0.43 21.40 -18.12
CA LEU A 156 0.15 20.81 -16.92
C LEU A 156 1.65 21.14 -16.80
N LYS A 157 2.17 21.08 -15.57
CA LYS A 157 3.58 21.34 -15.23
C LYS A 157 4.00 20.54 -13.99
N GLY A 158 5.30 20.33 -13.82
CA GLY A 158 5.86 19.61 -12.68
C GLY A 158 5.52 18.12 -12.67
N THR A 159 5.56 17.51 -11.49
CA THR A 159 5.26 16.09 -11.26
C THR A 159 3.77 15.91 -11.03
N ILE A 160 3.19 14.98 -11.77
CA ILE A 160 1.77 14.63 -11.73
C ILE A 160 1.62 13.23 -11.17
N LEU A 161 0.68 13.04 -10.25
CA LEU A 161 0.32 11.73 -9.73
C LEU A 161 -0.86 11.16 -10.53
N LEU A 162 -0.67 10.00 -11.13
CA LEU A 162 -1.72 9.20 -11.75
C LEU A 162 -2.07 8.03 -10.84
N VAL A 163 -3.35 7.85 -10.55
CA VAL A 163 -3.86 6.69 -9.80
C VAL A 163 -4.67 5.84 -10.74
N ARG A 164 -4.11 4.71 -11.17
CA ARG A 164 -4.79 3.73 -12.01
C ARG A 164 -5.86 3.01 -11.18
N LYS A 165 -7.08 3.00 -11.71
CA LYS A 165 -8.25 2.30 -11.19
C LYS A 165 -8.69 1.20 -12.17
N LEU A 166 -9.77 0.51 -11.80
CA LEU A 166 -10.37 -0.53 -12.64
C LEU A 166 -10.93 0.05 -13.95
N GLY A 167 -10.98 -0.79 -14.98
CA GLY A 167 -11.57 -0.44 -16.27
C GLY A 167 -10.84 0.67 -17.02
N GLY A 168 -9.54 0.86 -16.79
CA GLY A 168 -8.73 1.85 -17.52
C GLY A 168 -8.94 3.31 -17.09
N GLU A 169 -9.69 3.57 -16.00
CA GLU A 169 -9.79 4.90 -15.41
C GLU A 169 -8.50 5.23 -14.65
N HIS A 170 -8.00 6.45 -14.86
CA HIS A 170 -6.83 6.98 -14.16
C HIS A 170 -7.20 8.34 -13.59
N GLU A 171 -7.18 8.46 -12.27
CA GLU A 171 -7.35 9.76 -11.62
C GLU A 171 -6.05 10.54 -11.67
N VAL A 172 -6.13 11.83 -12.00
CA VAL A 172 -4.97 12.69 -12.18
C VAL A 172 -4.96 13.73 -11.08
N TYR A 173 -3.92 13.69 -10.25
CA TYR A 173 -3.72 14.59 -9.12
C TYR A 173 -2.57 15.55 -9.37
N SER A 174 -2.72 16.77 -8.87
CA SER A 174 -1.64 17.74 -8.74
C SER A 174 -1.69 18.39 -7.37
N GLY A 175 -0.64 18.24 -6.57
CA GLY A 175 -0.76 18.52 -5.15
C GLY A 175 -1.77 17.58 -4.45
N PRO A 176 -2.56 18.07 -3.48
CA PRO A 176 -3.57 17.27 -2.78
C PRO A 176 -4.84 17.03 -3.61
N ASP A 177 -4.86 17.53 -4.84
CA ASP A 177 -6.06 17.86 -5.55
C ASP A 177 -6.27 16.98 -6.77
N LEU A 178 -7.48 16.43 -6.90
CA LEU A 178 -7.93 15.77 -8.14
C LEU A 178 -8.20 16.83 -9.20
N ILE A 179 -7.41 16.85 -10.27
CA ILE A 179 -7.49 17.85 -11.34
C ILE A 179 -8.19 17.32 -12.60
N GLY A 180 -8.27 16.01 -12.76
CA GLY A 180 -8.97 15.39 -13.88
C GLY A 180 -8.93 13.88 -13.85
N LYS A 181 -9.48 13.28 -14.90
CA LYS A 181 -9.50 11.83 -15.11
C LYS A 181 -9.09 11.51 -16.54
N LEU A 182 -8.39 10.39 -16.72
CA LEU A 182 -8.07 9.83 -18.03
C LEU A 182 -8.71 8.46 -18.15
N LYS A 183 -9.30 8.18 -19.32
CA LYS A 183 -9.75 6.86 -19.70
C LYS A 183 -8.79 6.31 -20.74
N ILE A 184 -8.07 5.26 -20.37
CA ILE A 184 -7.19 4.52 -21.26
C ILE A 184 -7.80 3.13 -21.40
N PRO A 185 -8.68 2.90 -22.39
CA PRO A 185 -9.32 1.61 -22.57
C PRO A 185 -8.36 0.60 -23.23
N ASP A 186 -8.67 -0.69 -23.09
CA ASP A 186 -7.92 -1.75 -23.80
C ASP A 186 -8.09 -1.64 -25.33
N PHE A 187 -9.25 -1.13 -25.77
CA PHE A 187 -9.58 -0.86 -27.17
C PHE A 187 -10.25 0.51 -27.31
N GLY A 188 -9.92 1.23 -28.38
CA GLY A 188 -10.48 2.56 -28.68
C GLY A 188 -9.53 3.71 -28.34
N GLU A 189 -10.09 4.91 -28.21
CA GLU A 189 -9.32 6.14 -28.02
C GLU A 189 -9.16 6.52 -26.55
N VAL A 190 -8.02 7.15 -26.24
CA VAL A 190 -7.77 7.76 -24.93
C VAL A 190 -8.57 9.06 -24.82
N SER A 191 -9.28 9.24 -23.72
CA SER A 191 -10.01 10.47 -23.43
C SER A 191 -9.66 11.04 -22.06
N GLY A 192 -9.86 12.35 -21.91
CA GLY A 192 -9.62 13.07 -20.66
C GLY A 192 -10.82 13.92 -20.27
N ASP A 193 -11.10 13.97 -18.97
CA ASP A 193 -12.09 14.83 -18.35
C ASP A 193 -11.39 15.77 -17.37
N VAL A 194 -11.56 17.09 -17.57
CA VAL A 194 -10.92 18.12 -16.75
C VAL A 194 -11.87 18.53 -15.64
N ILE A 195 -11.47 18.27 -14.40
CA ILE A 195 -12.26 18.64 -13.22
C ILE A 195 -11.89 20.04 -12.77
N LYS A 196 -10.59 20.35 -12.73
CA LYS A 196 -10.11 21.69 -12.39
C LYS A 196 -8.71 21.98 -12.93
N ARG A 197 -8.38 23.27 -12.99
CA ARG A 197 -7.04 23.71 -13.41
C ARG A 197 -6.00 23.37 -12.34
N GLN A 198 -4.78 23.13 -12.80
CA GLN A 198 -3.64 22.91 -11.92
C GLN A 198 -3.23 24.22 -11.23
N GLU A 199 -3.31 24.23 -9.90
CA GLU A 199 -2.83 25.36 -9.07
C GLU A 199 -1.46 25.07 -8.44
N VAL A 200 -1.25 23.82 -8.04
CA VAL A 200 -0.01 23.37 -7.37
C VAL A 200 0.88 22.66 -8.37
N SER A 201 2.18 22.92 -8.36
CA SER A 201 3.21 22.20 -9.12
C SER A 201 4.33 21.78 -8.16
N VAL A 202 4.88 20.59 -8.36
CA VAL A 202 5.94 20.04 -7.51
C VAL A 202 7.07 19.44 -8.34
N HIS A 203 8.31 19.66 -7.92
CA HIS A 203 9.47 19.07 -8.58
C HIS A 203 9.69 17.64 -8.11
N ILE A 204 10.21 16.79 -9.00
CA ILE A 204 10.47 15.39 -8.70
C ILE A 204 11.50 15.24 -7.56
N ASP A 205 12.47 16.15 -7.46
CA ASP A 205 13.48 16.14 -6.41
C ASP A 205 12.89 16.34 -5.02
N ASP A 206 11.82 17.15 -4.90
CA ASP A 206 11.08 17.32 -3.65
C ASP A 206 10.39 16.02 -3.25
N VAL A 207 9.79 15.33 -4.22
CA VAL A 207 9.13 14.04 -4.00
C VAL A 207 10.15 12.98 -3.58
N ILE A 208 11.30 12.89 -4.26
CA ILE A 208 12.38 11.95 -3.90
C ILE A 208 12.89 12.23 -2.48
N ARG A 209 13.16 13.50 -2.17
CA ARG A 209 13.62 13.91 -0.84
C ARG A 209 12.59 13.57 0.25
N ALA A 210 11.31 13.84 0.01
CA ALA A 210 10.24 13.53 0.94
C ALA A 210 10.08 12.01 1.18
N ASN A 211 10.40 11.17 0.18
CA ASN A 211 10.25 9.71 0.27
C ASN A 211 11.51 8.94 0.65
N ARG A 212 12.66 9.60 0.83
CA ARG A 212 13.93 8.91 1.13
C ARG A 212 13.85 7.91 2.28
N HIS A 213 13.10 8.23 3.33
CA HIS A 213 12.91 7.34 4.48
C HIS A 213 12.00 6.14 4.18
N VAL A 214 10.98 6.32 3.34
CA VAL A 214 10.10 5.24 2.87
C VAL A 214 10.88 4.27 1.99
N LEU A 215 11.64 4.81 1.03
CA LEU A 215 12.46 4.02 0.11
C LEU A 215 13.49 3.18 0.87
N LYS A 216 14.23 3.78 1.81
CA LYS A 216 15.19 3.06 2.66
C LYS A 216 14.55 1.92 3.46
N LEU A 217 13.34 2.12 3.98
CA LEU A 217 12.63 1.07 4.71
C LEU A 217 12.24 -0.09 3.80
N PHE A 218 11.71 0.20 2.61
CA PHE A 218 11.26 -0.82 1.68
C PHE A 218 12.45 -1.58 1.10
N GLU A 219 13.52 -0.87 0.73
CA GLU A 219 14.80 -1.44 0.31
C GLU A 219 15.35 -2.40 1.37
N LYS A 220 15.39 -1.97 2.64
CA LYS A 220 15.83 -2.83 3.75
C LYS A 220 15.02 -4.12 3.84
N ILE A 221 13.68 -4.02 3.79
CA ILE A 221 12.79 -5.20 3.87
C ILE A 221 13.02 -6.12 2.65
N SER A 222 13.15 -5.57 1.44
CA SER A 222 13.43 -6.33 0.23
C SER A 222 14.78 -7.05 0.31
N LEU A 223 15.84 -6.37 0.74
CA LEU A 223 17.18 -6.94 0.91
C LEU A 223 17.18 -8.07 1.95
N ASN A 224 16.47 -7.92 3.05
CA ASN A 224 16.34 -8.98 4.05
C ASN A 224 15.68 -10.24 3.48
N ILE A 225 14.66 -10.07 2.62
CA ILE A 225 14.01 -11.19 1.94
C ILE A 225 15.01 -11.89 1.03
N LEU A 226 15.69 -11.14 0.14
CA LEU A 226 16.66 -11.70 -0.80
C LEU A 226 17.82 -12.41 -0.06
N THR A 227 18.33 -11.80 1.01
CA THR A 227 19.40 -12.39 1.83
C THR A 227 18.94 -13.68 2.50
N SER A 228 17.70 -13.75 2.98
CA SER A 228 17.15 -14.98 3.60
C SER A 228 16.99 -16.16 2.64
N LEU A 229 17.07 -15.91 1.32
CA LEU A 229 17.05 -16.98 0.31
C LEU A 229 18.44 -17.58 0.08
N LYS A 230 19.50 -16.82 0.36
CA LYS A 230 20.90 -17.25 0.16
C LYS A 230 21.23 -18.54 0.93
N ASP A 231 20.69 -18.67 2.15
CA ASP A 231 20.96 -19.83 3.01
C ASP A 231 20.02 -21.01 2.71
N LYS A 232 19.03 -20.84 1.83
CA LYS A 232 17.98 -21.83 1.54
C LYS A 232 18.12 -22.51 0.18
N TYR A 233 18.80 -21.86 -0.76
CA TYR A 233 18.87 -22.29 -2.15
C TYR A 233 20.29 -22.13 -2.67
N ASP A 234 20.80 -23.15 -3.35
CA ASP A 234 22.13 -23.12 -3.98
C ASP A 234 22.17 -22.19 -5.21
N THR A 235 21.02 -21.95 -5.84
CA THR A 235 20.90 -21.10 -7.02
C THR A 235 19.59 -20.32 -6.98
N VAL A 236 19.67 -19.01 -7.18
CA VAL A 236 18.52 -18.11 -7.26
C VAL A 236 18.46 -17.52 -8.66
N ILE A 237 17.33 -17.72 -9.35
CA ILE A 237 17.09 -17.19 -10.70
C ILE A 237 16.11 -16.02 -10.58
N VAL A 238 16.50 -14.85 -11.07
CA VAL A 238 15.62 -13.67 -11.16
C VAL A 238 15.29 -13.43 -12.62
N PRO A 239 14.06 -13.73 -13.08
CA PRO A 239 13.66 -13.46 -14.46
C PRO A 239 13.60 -11.95 -14.69
N TRP A 240 14.53 -11.44 -15.50
CA TRP A 240 14.60 -10.03 -15.85
C TRP A 240 13.93 -9.76 -17.19
N SER A 241 12.88 -8.93 -17.18
CA SER A 241 12.09 -8.59 -18.36
C SER A 241 12.50 -7.26 -19.03
N GLY A 242 13.50 -6.56 -18.49
CA GLY A 242 13.86 -5.19 -18.94
C GLY A 242 12.83 -4.11 -18.56
N GLY A 243 11.77 -4.48 -17.84
CA GLY A 243 10.77 -3.54 -17.33
C GLY A 243 11.26 -2.79 -16.09
N ARG A 244 10.57 -1.70 -15.72
CA ARG A 244 10.91 -0.89 -14.53
C ARG A 244 11.03 -1.74 -13.26
N ASP A 245 10.04 -2.58 -13.00
CA ASP A 245 9.95 -3.32 -11.73
C ASP A 245 10.89 -4.54 -11.69
N SER A 246 11.32 -5.07 -12.84
CA SER A 246 12.32 -6.16 -12.89
C SER A 246 13.75 -5.64 -12.91
N THR A 247 13.94 -4.36 -13.26
CA THR A 247 15.25 -3.69 -13.27
C THR A 247 15.62 -3.09 -11.91
N ALA A 248 14.62 -2.70 -11.11
CA ALA A 248 14.78 -2.20 -9.74
C ALA A 248 15.07 -3.33 -8.76
#